data_AF-I4Z5J0-F1
#
_entry.id   AF-I4Z5J0-F1
#
_cell.length_a   1.000
_cell.length_b   1.000
_cell.length_c   1.000
_cell.angle_alpha   90.00
_cell.angle_beta   90.00
_cell.angle_gamma   90.00
#
_symmetry.space_group_name_H-M   'P 1'
#
loop_
_entity.id
_entity.type
_entity.pdbx_description
1 polymer ?
#
loop_
_entity_poly.entity_id
_entity_poly.type
_entity_poly.pdbx_seq_one_letter_code
_entity_poly.pdbx_strand_id
1 'polypeptide(L)'
;MKRQFKAEALDGQTHRMSLSEAEIETVARELNVAREDVIEMETRFAGGDVALEAGSEDDDEAVAPIAYLADERQEPTRLLEARRMDELAGPGLLRALDALDARSRRIVEERWLHVHDDGSGGMTLHDLAAEYGVSAERIRQIEVAALKKMRSALAAQT
;
A
#
# COMPACT_ATOMS: atom_id res chain seq x y z
N MET A 1 -3.28 -3.15 -48.62
CA MET A 1 -2.76 -4.04 -47.56
C MET A 1 -3.86 -4.63 -46.66
N LYS A 2 -5.12 -4.76 -47.11
CA LYS A 2 -6.26 -5.27 -46.31
C LYS A 2 -6.80 -6.64 -46.79
N ARG A 3 -6.01 -7.39 -47.55
CA ARG A 3 -6.44 -8.66 -48.15
C ARG A 3 -5.29 -9.65 -48.13
N GLN A 4 -5.17 -10.41 -47.05
CA GLN A 4 -4.48 -11.70 -47.05
C GLN A 4 -4.79 -12.58 -45.82
N PHE A 5 -5.40 -12.04 -44.76
CA PHE A 5 -5.84 -12.82 -43.59
C PHE A 5 -7.31 -13.23 -43.67
N LYS A 6 -7.70 -14.02 -44.67
CA LYS A 6 -8.99 -14.72 -44.61
C LYS A 6 -8.89 -16.08 -45.29
N ALA A 7 -8.60 -17.09 -44.49
CA ALA A 7 -8.99 -18.46 -44.75
C ALA A 7 -9.51 -19.04 -43.43
N GLU A 8 -10.81 -19.36 -43.46
CA GLU A 8 -11.47 -20.45 -42.72
C GLU A 8 -11.56 -20.34 -41.19
N ALA A 9 -12.56 -19.58 -40.73
CA ALA A 9 -13.16 -19.77 -39.41
C ALA A 9 -14.32 -20.77 -39.54
N LEU A 10 -14.08 -22.01 -39.13
CA LEU A 10 -15.10 -23.00 -38.79
C LEU A 10 -14.69 -23.69 -37.47
N ASP A 11 -15.62 -23.62 -36.52
CA ASP A 11 -15.81 -24.49 -35.36
C ASP A 11 -14.84 -24.39 -34.15
N GLY A 12 -15.37 -23.88 -33.04
CA GLY A 12 -15.37 -24.59 -31.76
C GLY A 12 -14.08 -24.76 -30.95
N GLN A 13 -12.95 -24.14 -31.28
CA GLN A 13 -11.74 -24.21 -30.42
C GLN A 13 -11.06 -22.84 -30.28
N THR A 14 -11.31 -22.18 -29.15
CA THR A 14 -10.59 -20.96 -28.75
C THR A 14 -9.18 -21.32 -28.26
N HIS A 15 -8.35 -21.88 -29.13
CA HIS A 15 -6.92 -22.03 -28.86
C HIS A 15 -6.19 -20.93 -29.63
N ARG A 16 -5.97 -19.79 -28.97
CA ARG A 16 -5.08 -18.75 -29.50
C ARG A 16 -3.68 -19.36 -29.53
N MET A 17 -3.14 -19.61 -30.73
CA MET A 17 -1.79 -20.15 -30.90
C MET A 17 -0.77 -19.16 -30.33
N SER A 18 0.13 -19.67 -29.50
CA SER A 18 1.28 -18.93 -28.94
C SER A 18 2.16 -18.35 -30.06
N LEU A 19 2.74 -17.17 -29.82
CA LEU A 19 3.63 -16.53 -30.79
C LEU A 19 4.90 -17.37 -30.99
N SER A 20 5.32 -17.53 -32.24
CA SER A 20 6.62 -18.15 -32.53
C SER A 20 7.78 -17.24 -32.13
N GLU A 21 8.97 -17.81 -31.92
CA GLU A 21 10.17 -17.04 -31.53
C GLU A 21 10.51 -15.89 -32.51
N ALA A 22 10.20 -16.08 -33.79
CA ALA A 22 10.43 -15.08 -34.84
C ALA A 22 9.41 -13.93 -34.78
N GLU A 23 8.16 -14.23 -34.38
CA GLU A 23 7.12 -13.21 -34.19
C GLU A 23 7.39 -12.39 -32.93
N ILE A 24 7.82 -13.04 -31.84
CA ILE A 24 8.25 -12.35 -30.61
C ILE A 24 9.38 -11.35 -30.91
N GLU A 25 10.38 -11.76 -31.67
CA GLU A 25 11.52 -10.91 -32.07
C GLU A 25 11.11 -9.73 -32.95
N THR A 26 10.09 -9.94 -33.79
CA THR A 26 9.56 -8.89 -34.67
C THR A 26 8.79 -7.85 -33.85
N VAL A 27 7.93 -8.31 -32.92
CA VAL A 27 7.14 -7.44 -32.03
C VAL A 27 8.03 -6.64 -31.09
N ALA A 28 9.05 -7.27 -30.50
CA ALA A 28 10.01 -6.59 -29.62
C ALA A 28 10.70 -5.42 -30.33
N ARG A 29 11.11 -5.64 -31.59
CA ARG A 29 11.77 -4.62 -32.42
C ARG A 29 10.83 -3.49 -32.83
N GLU A 30 9.60 -3.81 -33.23
CA GLU A 30 8.63 -2.79 -33.66
C GLU A 30 8.16 -1.91 -32.50
N LEU A 31 8.02 -2.48 -31.30
CA LEU A 31 7.57 -1.77 -30.10
C LEU A 31 8.73 -1.20 -29.27
N ASN A 32 9.98 -1.50 -29.65
CA ASN A 32 11.19 -1.09 -28.93
C ASN A 32 11.15 -1.46 -27.43
N VAL A 33 10.78 -2.72 -27.16
CA VAL A 33 10.71 -3.33 -25.82
C VAL A 33 11.61 -4.56 -25.75
N ALA A 34 11.86 -5.06 -24.54
CA ALA A 34 12.65 -6.27 -24.38
C ALA A 34 11.87 -7.50 -24.86
N ARG A 35 12.59 -8.53 -25.31
CA ARG A 35 11.97 -9.80 -25.73
C ARG A 35 11.17 -10.43 -24.59
N GLU A 36 11.69 -10.31 -23.37
CA GLU A 36 11.09 -10.81 -22.14
C GLU A 36 9.73 -10.16 -21.87
N ASP A 37 9.60 -8.85 -22.13
CA ASP A 37 8.34 -8.13 -21.98
C ASP A 37 7.27 -8.64 -22.95
N VAL A 38 7.68 -8.99 -24.19
CA VAL A 38 6.75 -9.54 -25.20
C VAL A 38 6.25 -10.93 -24.77
N ILE A 39 7.12 -11.77 -24.21
CA ILE A 39 6.75 -13.10 -23.71
C ILE A 39 5.82 -12.98 -22.49
N GLU A 40 6.10 -12.06 -21.57
CA GLU A 40 5.24 -11.82 -20.41
C GLU A 40 3.86 -11.34 -20.85
N MET A 41 3.81 -10.37 -21.77
CA MET A 41 2.55 -9.86 -22.31
C MET A 41 1.80 -10.95 -23.06
N GLU A 42 2.46 -11.74 -23.90
CA GLU A 42 1.85 -12.87 -24.60
C GLU A 42 1.24 -13.88 -23.61
N THR A 43 1.96 -14.21 -22.53
CA THR A 43 1.43 -15.07 -21.46
C THR A 43 0.17 -14.48 -20.80
N ARG A 44 0.16 -13.17 -20.53
CA ARG A 44 -1.01 -12.47 -19.97
C ARG A 44 -2.19 -12.43 -20.94
N PHE A 45 -1.95 -12.31 -22.25
CA PHE A 45 -2.98 -12.25 -23.29
C PHE A 45 -3.44 -13.62 -23.80
N ALA A 46 -2.64 -14.67 -23.59
CA ALA A 46 -2.95 -16.05 -23.94
C ALA A 46 -3.99 -16.67 -22.98
N GLY A 47 -4.03 -16.19 -21.74
CA GLY A 47 -5.13 -16.50 -20.82
C GLY A 47 -6.45 -15.97 -21.37
N GLY A 48 -7.42 -16.85 -21.61
CA GLY A 48 -8.79 -16.44 -21.95
C GLY A 48 -9.49 -15.78 -20.77
N ASP A 49 -10.45 -14.90 -21.05
CA ASP A 49 -11.29 -14.32 -20.01
C ASP A 49 -12.10 -15.43 -19.32
N VAL A 50 -12.01 -15.50 -17.99
CA VAL A 50 -12.81 -16.42 -17.17
C VAL A 50 -14.06 -15.67 -16.70
N ALA A 51 -15.24 -16.23 -16.95
CA ALA A 51 -16.47 -15.66 -16.43
C ALA A 51 -16.51 -15.77 -14.90
N LEU A 52 -16.81 -14.65 -14.23
CA LEU A 52 -16.82 -14.53 -12.77
C LEU A 52 -17.89 -15.41 -12.11
N GLU A 53 -19.03 -15.51 -12.77
CA GLU A 53 -20.22 -16.29 -12.40
C GLU A 53 -20.55 -17.24 -13.57
N ALA A 54 -19.57 -18.07 -13.96
CA ALA A 54 -19.85 -19.15 -14.90
C ALA A 54 -20.77 -20.16 -14.21
N GLY A 55 -22.02 -20.27 -14.67
CA GLY A 55 -22.90 -21.37 -14.23
C GLY A 55 -22.25 -22.70 -14.60
N SER A 56 -22.03 -23.57 -13.62
CA SER A 56 -21.61 -24.94 -13.87
C SER A 56 -22.81 -25.74 -14.37
N GLU A 57 -22.96 -25.86 -15.69
CA GLU A 57 -24.07 -26.63 -16.27
C GLU A 57 -23.89 -28.15 -16.14
N ASP A 58 -22.66 -28.64 -15.88
CA ASP A 58 -22.32 -30.07 -15.96
C ASP A 58 -21.63 -30.67 -14.72
N ASP A 59 -21.34 -29.88 -13.68
CA ASP A 59 -20.68 -30.39 -12.46
C ASP A 59 -21.16 -29.63 -11.22
N ASP A 60 -21.93 -30.31 -10.36
CA ASP A 60 -22.41 -29.79 -9.07
C ASP A 60 -21.24 -29.45 -8.10
N GLU A 61 -20.01 -29.86 -8.42
CA GLU A 61 -18.79 -29.57 -7.63
C GLU A 61 -17.99 -28.36 -8.14
N ALA A 62 -18.31 -27.80 -9.31
CA ALA A 62 -17.55 -26.69 -9.88
C ALA A 62 -17.93 -25.35 -9.22
N VAL A 63 -17.06 -24.88 -8.32
CA VAL A 63 -17.20 -23.60 -7.61
C VAL A 63 -16.75 -22.43 -8.51
N ALA A 64 -17.66 -21.50 -8.80
CA ALA A 64 -17.35 -20.32 -9.60
C ALA A 64 -16.31 -19.40 -8.94
N PRO A 65 -15.49 -18.65 -9.72
CA PRO A 65 -14.44 -17.78 -9.19
C PRO A 65 -14.88 -16.82 -8.09
N ILE A 66 -16.09 -16.28 -8.18
CA ILE A 66 -16.63 -15.35 -7.20
C ILE A 66 -16.72 -15.93 -5.77
N ALA A 67 -16.85 -17.26 -5.63
CA ALA A 67 -17.04 -17.90 -4.34
C ALA A 67 -15.74 -18.00 -3.51
N TYR A 68 -14.57 -17.85 -4.12
CA TYR A 68 -13.27 -17.80 -3.42
C TYR A 68 -12.55 -16.45 -3.55
N LEU A 69 -13.07 -15.52 -4.36
CA LEU A 69 -12.56 -14.16 -4.46
C LEU A 69 -13.14 -13.29 -3.33
N ALA A 70 -12.41 -13.19 -2.22
CA ALA A 70 -12.80 -12.35 -1.09
C ALA A 70 -12.35 -10.88 -1.29
N ASP A 71 -13.22 -9.92 -0.94
CA ASP A 71 -12.85 -8.51 -0.78
C ASP A 71 -12.65 -8.18 0.70
N GLU A 72 -11.39 -8.18 1.14
CA GLU A 72 -11.06 -7.91 2.54
C GLU A 72 -11.34 -6.46 2.98
N ARG A 73 -11.59 -5.53 2.07
CA ARG A 73 -11.74 -4.10 2.41
C ARG A 73 -13.03 -3.82 3.19
N GLN A 74 -14.04 -4.67 3.04
CA GLN A 74 -15.34 -4.52 3.70
C GLN A 74 -15.50 -5.42 4.93
N GLU A 75 -14.44 -6.14 5.31
CA GLU A 75 -14.46 -6.99 6.49
C GLU A 75 -14.70 -6.14 7.75
N PRO A 76 -15.70 -6.48 8.59
CA PRO A 76 -16.04 -5.70 9.77
C PRO A 76 -14.84 -5.44 10.69
N THR A 77 -13.96 -6.44 10.85
CA THR A 77 -12.73 -6.33 11.64
C THR A 77 -11.79 -5.28 11.08
N ARG A 78 -11.52 -5.30 9.77
CA ARG A 78 -10.68 -4.30 9.07
C ARG A 78 -11.25 -2.90 9.19
N LEU A 79 -12.57 -2.75 9.08
CA LEU A 79 -13.24 -1.46 9.24
C LEU A 79 -13.13 -0.93 10.67
N LEU A 80 -13.30 -1.78 11.69
CA LEU A 80 -13.09 -1.38 13.09
C LEU A 80 -11.62 -1.01 13.36
N GLU A 81 -10.68 -1.79 12.82
CA GLU A 81 -9.24 -1.51 12.94
C GLU A 81 -8.89 -0.16 12.32
N ALA A 82 -9.35 0.10 11.09
CA ALA A 82 -9.12 1.37 10.39
C ALA A 82 -9.65 2.57 11.20
N ARG A 83 -10.91 2.50 11.65
CA ARG A 83 -11.49 3.56 12.50
C ARG A 83 -10.69 3.76 13.79
N ARG A 84 -10.23 2.67 14.42
CA ARG A 84 -9.42 2.75 15.64
C ARG A 84 -8.06 3.40 15.37
N MET A 85 -7.43 3.09 14.24
CA MET A 85 -6.18 3.73 13.84
C MET A 85 -6.38 5.22 13.59
N ASP A 86 -7.46 5.61 12.91
CA ASP A 86 -7.81 7.03 12.68
C ASP A 86 -8.04 7.78 14.00
N GLU A 87 -8.77 7.16 14.93
CA GLU A 87 -9.02 7.72 16.28
C GLU A 87 -7.73 7.92 17.07
N LEU A 88 -6.79 6.97 17.00
CA LEU A 88 -5.49 7.06 17.68
C LEU A 88 -4.55 8.08 17.02
N ALA A 89 -4.47 8.09 15.70
CA ALA A 89 -3.56 8.94 14.93
C ALA A 89 -3.96 10.42 14.94
N GLY A 90 -5.25 10.72 14.90
CA GLY A 90 -5.75 12.10 14.93
C GLY A 90 -6.13 12.55 16.34
N PRO A 91 -7.39 12.36 16.78
CA PRO A 91 -7.87 12.85 18.06
C PRO A 91 -7.08 12.35 19.27
N GLY A 92 -6.64 11.08 19.24
CA GLY A 92 -5.89 10.46 20.31
C GLY A 92 -4.53 11.11 20.52
N LEU A 93 -3.82 11.40 19.43
CA LEU A 93 -2.53 12.09 19.45
C LEU A 93 -2.67 13.50 20.03
N LEU A 94 -3.68 14.27 19.60
CA LEU A 94 -3.93 15.62 20.13
C LEU A 94 -4.19 15.60 21.64
N ARG A 95 -5.04 14.69 22.12
CA ARG A 95 -5.27 14.51 23.57
C ARG A 95 -3.99 14.13 24.32
N ALA A 96 -3.16 13.28 23.73
CA ALA A 96 -1.90 12.87 24.33
C ALA A 96 -0.92 14.05 24.45
N LEU A 97 -0.88 14.94 23.45
CA LEU A 97 -0.11 16.19 23.49
C LEU A 97 -0.65 17.17 24.53
N ASP A 98 -1.97 17.32 24.63
CA ASP A 98 -2.61 18.19 25.62
C ASP A 98 -2.40 17.73 27.07
N ALA A 99 -2.12 16.45 27.29
CA ALA A 99 -1.77 15.93 28.61
C ALA A 99 -0.35 16.34 29.06
N LEU A 100 0.50 16.84 28.16
CA LEU A 100 1.86 17.30 28.48
C LEU A 100 1.84 18.73 29.03
N ASP A 101 2.84 19.06 29.86
CA ASP A 101 3.12 20.46 30.16
C ASP A 101 3.68 21.17 28.92
N ALA A 102 3.56 22.50 28.87
CA ALA A 102 3.93 23.30 27.70
C ALA A 102 5.38 23.08 27.24
N ARG A 103 6.31 22.85 28.17
CA ARG A 103 7.73 22.62 27.83
C ARG A 103 7.94 21.24 27.22
N SER A 104 7.38 20.21 27.84
CA SER A 104 7.43 18.83 27.33
C SER A 104 6.77 18.71 25.96
N ARG A 105 5.61 19.36 25.79
CA ARG A 105 4.88 19.41 24.51
C ARG A 105 5.76 20.00 23.41
N ARG A 106 6.31 21.19 23.62
CA ARG A 106 7.15 21.85 22.63
C ARG A 106 8.37 21.01 22.25
N ILE A 107 9.04 20.38 23.22
CA ILE A 107 10.18 19.50 22.93
C ILE A 107 9.79 18.33 22.01
N VAL A 108 8.59 17.74 22.20
CA VAL A 108 8.12 16.65 21.35
C VAL A 108 7.72 17.16 19.96
N GLU A 109 6.99 18.28 19.88
CA GLU A 109 6.54 18.88 18.62
C GLU A 109 7.74 19.24 17.72
N GLU A 110 8.73 19.95 18.25
CA GLU A 110 9.92 20.38 17.50
C GLU A 110 10.79 19.22 17.02
N ARG A 111 10.77 18.09 17.73
CA ARG A 111 11.62 16.94 17.41
C ARG A 111 10.95 15.89 16.51
N TRP A 112 9.63 15.81 16.53
CA TRP A 112 8.90 14.72 15.88
C TRP A 112 7.80 15.18 14.92
N LEU A 113 7.24 16.38 15.11
CA LEU A 113 6.15 16.90 14.27
C LEU A 113 6.62 17.98 13.28
N HIS A 114 7.66 18.74 13.65
CA HIS A 114 8.30 19.71 12.76
C HIS A 114 9.44 19.09 11.92
N VAL A 115 9.31 17.81 11.56
CA VAL A 115 10.26 17.09 10.71
C VAL A 115 9.64 16.92 9.32
N HIS A 116 10.37 17.31 8.29
CA HIS A 116 10.00 17.13 6.89
C HIS A 116 10.20 15.67 6.45
N ASP A 117 9.59 15.27 5.34
CA ASP A 117 9.67 13.89 4.81
C ASP A 117 11.09 13.42 4.51
N ASP A 118 12.03 14.35 4.26
CA ASP A 118 13.45 14.09 4.03
C ASP A 118 14.27 13.98 5.33
N GLY A 119 13.63 14.06 6.50
CA GLY A 119 14.25 14.02 7.82
C GLY A 119 14.86 15.35 8.27
N SER A 120 14.67 16.43 7.53
CA SER A 120 15.15 17.77 7.88
C SER A 120 14.12 18.57 8.72
N GLY A 121 14.50 19.73 9.26
CA GLY A 121 13.59 20.68 9.92
C GLY A 121 13.43 20.55 11.44
N GLY A 122 13.55 19.34 12.00
CA GLY A 122 13.41 19.14 13.45
C GLY A 122 14.57 19.73 14.25
N MET A 123 14.26 20.37 15.39
CA MET A 123 15.31 20.92 16.27
C MET A 123 16.12 19.79 16.92
N THR A 124 17.44 19.96 17.02
CA THR A 124 18.27 18.97 17.71
C THR A 124 18.16 19.12 19.23
N LEU A 125 18.62 18.08 19.95
CA LEU A 125 18.76 18.16 21.42
C LEU A 125 19.63 19.34 21.87
N HIS A 126 20.64 19.72 21.08
CA HIS A 126 21.55 20.81 21.42
C HIS A 126 20.88 22.18 21.22
N ASP A 127 20.07 22.34 20.18
CA ASP A 127 19.35 23.59 19.90
C ASP A 127 18.33 23.89 21.02
N LEU A 128 17.54 22.87 21.39
CA LEU A 128 16.59 22.98 22.49
C LEU A 128 17.28 23.18 23.85
N ALA A 129 18.44 22.54 24.05
CA ALA A 129 19.25 22.72 25.25
C ALA A 129 19.75 24.16 25.39
N ALA A 130 20.25 24.74 24.30
CA ALA A 130 20.68 26.14 24.25
C ALA A 130 19.52 27.11 24.51
N GLU A 131 18.35 26.87 23.92
CA GLU A 131 17.17 27.71 24.11
C GLU A 131 16.67 27.69 25.56
N TYR A 132 16.57 26.50 26.17
CA TYR A 132 16.08 26.37 27.55
C TYR A 132 17.17 26.55 28.62
N GLY A 133 18.42 26.80 28.23
CA GLY A 133 19.55 26.96 29.16
C GLY A 133 19.83 25.72 30.01
N VAL A 134 19.64 24.51 29.46
CA VAL A 134 19.88 23.23 30.14
C VAL A 134 20.81 22.34 29.32
N SER A 135 21.21 21.18 29.85
CA SER A 135 21.99 20.21 29.07
C SER A 135 21.13 19.45 28.05
N ALA A 136 21.76 18.97 26.97
CA ALA A 136 21.12 18.08 25.99
C ALA A 136 20.55 16.80 26.63
N GLU A 137 21.26 16.23 27.60
CA GLU A 137 20.77 15.07 28.37
C GLU A 137 19.52 15.42 29.18
N ARG A 138 19.41 16.64 29.72
CA ARG A 138 18.18 17.07 30.41
C ARG A 138 16.99 17.15 29.46
N ILE A 139 17.18 17.66 28.24
CA ILE A 139 16.13 17.68 27.20
C ILE A 139 15.72 16.24 26.85
N ARG A 140 16.68 15.34 26.67
CA ARG A 140 16.41 13.91 26.41
C ARG A 140 15.58 13.25 27.51
N GLN A 141 15.89 13.52 28.77
CA GLN A 141 15.11 13.01 29.91
C GLN A 141 13.67 13.50 29.88
N ILE A 142 13.46 14.79 29.60
CA ILE A 142 12.12 15.39 29.48
C ILE A 142 11.35 14.73 28.34
N GLU A 143 11.98 14.57 27.17
CA GLU A 143 11.37 13.88 26.03
C GLU A 143 10.95 12.45 26.39
N VAL A 144 11.84 11.64 26.96
CA VAL A 144 11.52 10.25 27.30
C VAL A 144 10.35 10.17 28.28
N ALA A 145 10.29 11.08 29.27
CA ALA A 145 9.18 11.16 30.20
C ALA A 145 7.87 11.60 29.50
N ALA A 146 7.94 12.58 28.59
CA ALA A 146 6.82 13.05 27.79
C ALA A 146 6.24 11.94 26.91
N LEU A 147 7.09 11.24 26.15
CA LEU A 147 6.69 10.11 25.31
C LEU A 147 6.08 8.97 26.13
N LYS A 148 6.60 8.71 27.33
CA LYS A 148 5.98 7.74 28.26
C LYS A 148 4.58 8.18 28.67
N LYS A 149 4.38 9.46 29.00
CA LYS A 149 3.07 10.01 29.36
C LYS A 149 2.08 9.96 28.19
N MET A 150 2.52 10.30 26.98
CA MET A 150 1.71 10.20 25.76
C MET A 150 1.28 8.76 25.49
N ARG A 151 2.19 7.78 25.60
CA ARG A 151 1.84 6.35 25.44
C ARG A 151 0.78 5.92 26.45
N SER A 152 0.89 6.33 27.71
CA SER A 152 -0.13 6.04 28.72
C SER A 152 -1.48 6.70 28.40
N ALA A 153 -1.48 7.94 27.88
CA ALA A 153 -2.71 8.61 27.47
C ALA A 153 -3.38 7.94 26.27
N LEU A 154 -2.60 7.41 25.32
CA LEU A 154 -3.11 6.65 24.18
C LEU A 154 -3.62 5.26 24.60
N ALA A 155 -2.91 4.57 25.50
CA ALA A 155 -3.33 3.26 26.01
C ALA A 155 -4.58 3.33 26.92
N ALA A 156 -4.86 4.48 27.54
CA ALA A 156 -6.11 4.69 28.27
C ALA A 156 -7.33 4.82 27.34
N GLN A 157 -7.12 4.95 26.03
CA GLN A 157 -8.18 5.04 25.01
C GLN A 157 -8.41 3.71 24.28
N THR A 158 -7.58 2.69 24.56
CA THR A 158 -7.75 1.32 24.06
C THR A 158 -8.54 0.46 25.02
#